data_AF-A0A9W6I0B8-F1
#
_entry.id   AF-A0A9W6I0B8-F1
#
_cell.length_a   1.000
_cell.length_b   1.000
_cell.length_c   1.000
_cell.angle_alpha   90.00
_cell.angle_beta   90.00
_cell.angle_gamma   90.00
#
_symmetry.space_group_name_H-M   'P 1'
#
loop_
_entity.id
_entity.type
_entity.pdbx_description
1 polymer ?
#
loop_
_entity_poly.entity_id
_entity_poly.type
_entity_poly.pdbx_seq_one_letter_code
_entity_poly.pdbx_strand_id
1 'polypeptide(L)'
;MRHPCNNLTLLNCEYNGLTDSYDEQSPDLYRWTVPNSRPQRRVTRTFRNLSRRSPAPKNSEPPPAPPRPRAASWIGRLLRRRPPVDRPAHAELDALTAKERQELWDAHRQRPFQAITSLITSAGVLLGVAFTAYGLSYTAQTLSAAQEGQLTDRYTKAVEQLASEAVDVRLGAIYALQRLATDSPRDRITIRNLLAAFVRNHDLCSPKPPPKQCGTKTKHLGTVRITTDVYAALTIAQTLTTSKDEFLDLSETRFPHADLNFVDLTRANLLDADLTSASLVDARLTRAHLSVADLTHAYLRNADLRDANLVNADLIDVDLEKANLTKADLFLANLTGANLSGANLTGANLSGANLTDVTGMTADEIRKAAITDATTKF
;
A
#
# COMPACT_ATOMS: atom_id res chain seq x y z
N MET A 1 10.21 -25.48 48.27
CA MET A 1 9.73 -26.88 48.05
C MET A 1 9.67 -27.12 46.55
N ARG A 2 10.28 -28.22 46.08
CA ARG A 2 10.40 -28.57 44.66
C ARG A 2 9.29 -29.56 44.24
N HIS A 3 9.00 -29.57 42.94
CA HIS A 3 8.44 -30.65 42.10
C HIS A 3 6.89 -30.80 42.02
N PRO A 4 6.34 -31.39 40.93
CA PRO A 4 6.22 -30.81 39.59
C PRO A 4 4.86 -31.13 38.91
N CYS A 5 4.56 -30.58 37.73
CA CYS A 5 3.56 -31.14 36.83
C CYS A 5 4.23 -31.57 35.52
N ASN A 6 4.14 -32.88 35.22
CA ASN A 6 4.58 -33.51 33.97
C ASN A 6 3.36 -34.08 33.23
N ASN A 7 3.48 -34.07 31.89
CA ASN A 7 2.82 -34.89 30.85
C ASN A 7 1.34 -34.67 30.45
N LEU A 8 1.19 -34.10 29.23
CA LEU A 8 0.47 -34.66 28.07
C LEU A 8 -0.71 -35.63 28.32
N THR A 9 -1.95 -35.16 28.17
CA THR A 9 -2.92 -35.55 27.10
C THR A 9 -4.31 -34.92 27.34
N LEU A 10 -4.88 -34.40 26.24
CA LEU A 10 -6.26 -34.05 25.89
C LEU A 10 -7.42 -34.05 26.93
N LEU A 11 -8.30 -33.06 26.71
CA LEU A 11 -9.71 -32.89 27.10
C LEU A 11 -10.07 -32.06 28.35
N ASN A 12 -10.76 -30.95 28.05
CA ASN A 12 -11.88 -30.33 28.77
C ASN A 12 -11.83 -30.22 30.31
N CYS A 13 -11.66 -28.98 30.77
CA CYS A 13 -12.36 -28.42 31.94
C CYS A 13 -12.66 -26.95 31.59
N GLU A 14 -13.77 -26.68 30.92
CA GLU A 14 -15.03 -26.22 31.53
C GLU A 14 -14.90 -24.95 32.40
N TYR A 15 -15.26 -23.87 31.71
CA TYR A 15 -15.95 -22.65 32.15
C TYR A 15 -16.90 -22.85 33.34
N ASN A 16 -16.71 -22.03 34.39
CA ASN A 16 -17.71 -21.51 35.34
C ASN A 16 -16.95 -20.39 36.13
N GLY A 17 -17.35 -19.12 36.20
CA GLY A 17 -18.67 -18.51 36.15
C GLY A 17 -19.07 -18.05 37.56
N LEU A 18 -18.64 -16.86 37.99
CA LEU A 18 -19.13 -16.06 39.14
C LEU A 18 -18.69 -14.58 38.86
N THR A 19 -19.50 -13.61 38.39
CA THR A 19 -20.60 -12.84 39.04
C THR A 19 -20.25 -12.42 40.47
N ASP A 20 -20.34 -11.19 40.96
CA ASP A 20 -20.81 -9.88 40.50
C ASP A 20 -20.21 -8.85 41.49
N SER A 21 -19.97 -7.61 41.04
CA SER A 21 -20.28 -6.39 41.81
C SER A 21 -19.86 -5.16 40.99
N TYR A 22 -20.78 -4.72 40.13
CA TYR A 22 -20.78 -3.37 39.61
C TYR A 22 -21.62 -2.51 40.54
N ASP A 23 -20.98 -1.50 41.13
CA ASP A 23 -21.66 -0.41 41.81
C ASP A 23 -21.85 0.75 40.82
N GLU A 24 -23.07 1.26 40.80
CA GLU A 24 -23.67 2.11 39.78
C GLU A 24 -24.02 3.45 40.42
N GLN A 25 -23.41 4.55 39.94
CA GLN A 25 -23.81 5.97 40.09
C GLN A 25 -22.67 6.85 39.52
N SER A 26 -22.82 7.86 38.66
CA SER A 26 -23.89 8.48 37.85
C SER A 26 -23.16 9.61 37.02
N PRO A 27 -23.79 10.44 36.16
CA PRO A 27 -23.67 10.30 34.70
C PRO A 27 -23.24 11.58 33.90
N ASP A 28 -23.14 11.38 32.58
CA ASP A 28 -23.48 12.28 31.45
C ASP A 28 -22.41 13.03 30.62
N LEU A 29 -22.67 12.97 29.29
CA LEU A 29 -22.11 13.68 28.11
C LEU A 29 -20.94 12.93 27.42
N TYR A 30 -21.08 12.27 26.25
CA TYR A 30 -21.79 12.62 25.02
C TYR A 30 -22.23 11.37 24.23
N ARG A 31 -23.47 11.42 23.69
CA ARG A 31 -24.12 10.36 22.90
C ARG A 31 -24.17 10.79 21.42
N TRP A 32 -23.43 10.13 20.54
CA TRP A 32 -23.66 10.21 19.09
C TRP A 32 -24.69 9.16 18.66
N THR A 33 -25.73 9.64 17.99
CA THR A 33 -26.90 8.90 17.53
C THR A 33 -26.62 8.13 16.24
N VAL A 34 -26.93 6.84 16.23
CA VAL A 34 -27.02 6.01 15.02
C VAL A 34 -28.50 5.91 14.61
N PRO A 35 -28.89 6.19 13.35
CA PRO A 35 -30.28 6.01 12.94
C PRO A 35 -30.63 4.53 12.78
N ASN A 36 -31.57 4.14 13.63
CA ASN A 36 -32.36 2.92 13.74
C ASN A 36 -32.83 2.33 12.39
N SER A 37 -32.58 1.03 12.21
CA SER A 37 -33.29 0.16 11.28
C SER A 37 -34.57 -0.37 11.93
N ARG A 38 -35.72 -0.23 11.26
CA ARG A 38 -36.98 -0.90 11.64
C ARG A 38 -37.54 -1.72 10.45
N PRO A 39 -38.29 -2.80 10.74
CA PRO A 39 -38.42 -3.95 9.85
C PRO A 39 -39.62 -3.81 8.91
N GLN A 40 -39.45 -4.21 7.65
CA GLN A 40 -40.52 -4.24 6.66
C GLN A 40 -41.11 -5.65 6.52
N ARG A 41 -42.44 -5.68 6.61
CA ARG A 41 -43.32 -6.83 6.49
C ARG A 41 -43.21 -7.50 5.13
N ARG A 42 -43.41 -8.82 5.16
CA ARG A 42 -43.58 -9.71 4.02
C ARG A 42 -44.81 -9.30 3.19
N VAL A 43 -44.59 -8.87 1.94
CA VAL A 43 -45.64 -8.83 0.90
C VAL A 43 -45.08 -9.41 -0.39
N THR A 44 -45.67 -10.52 -0.79
CA THR A 44 -45.49 -11.23 -2.07
C THR A 44 -46.08 -10.44 -3.23
N ARG A 45 -45.33 -10.21 -4.33
CA ARG A 45 -45.83 -10.42 -5.71
C ARG A 45 -44.79 -10.15 -6.81
N THR A 46 -44.56 -11.20 -7.60
CA THR A 46 -44.39 -11.23 -9.08
C THR A 46 -43.42 -10.26 -9.74
N PHE A 47 -42.28 -10.82 -10.17
CA PHE A 47 -41.38 -10.27 -11.19
C PHE A 47 -42.07 -10.21 -12.56
N ARG A 48 -41.96 -9.06 -13.24
CA ARG A 48 -42.03 -8.99 -14.71
C ARG A 48 -41.01 -7.97 -15.21
N ASN A 49 -39.96 -8.50 -15.84
CA ASN A 49 -38.86 -7.78 -16.49
C ASN A 49 -39.38 -6.86 -17.60
N LEU A 50 -38.95 -5.59 -17.59
CA LEU A 50 -38.85 -4.70 -18.75
C LEU A 50 -37.96 -3.50 -18.35
N SER A 51 -36.65 -3.62 -18.56
CA SER A 51 -35.72 -2.48 -18.46
C SER A 51 -35.38 -1.95 -19.86
N ARG A 52 -35.85 -0.73 -20.11
CA ARG A 52 -35.38 0.18 -21.17
C ARG A 52 -34.13 0.92 -20.65
N ARG A 53 -33.07 0.95 -21.48
CA ARG A 53 -32.10 2.03 -21.78
C ARG A 53 -32.27 3.34 -20.99
N SER A 54 -31.26 4.04 -20.43
CA SER A 54 -29.87 4.40 -20.82
C SER A 54 -29.27 5.28 -19.67
N PRO A 55 -28.03 5.86 -19.72
CA PRO A 55 -26.77 5.47 -20.38
C PRO A 55 -25.55 5.46 -19.40
N ALA A 56 -24.46 4.81 -19.80
CA ALA A 56 -23.14 4.83 -19.13
C ALA A 56 -22.19 5.89 -19.75
N PRO A 57 -21.19 6.39 -18.99
CA PRO A 57 -20.36 7.52 -19.39
C PRO A 57 -19.34 7.17 -20.48
N LYS A 58 -19.02 8.19 -21.29
CA LYS A 58 -17.99 8.16 -22.33
C LYS A 58 -16.59 8.24 -21.71
N ASN A 59 -15.65 7.55 -22.36
CA ASN A 59 -14.19 7.71 -22.31
C ASN A 59 -13.42 6.86 -21.29
N SER A 60 -13.12 5.62 -21.71
CA SER A 60 -11.79 5.03 -21.55
C SER A 60 -11.58 4.08 -22.72
N GLU A 61 -10.81 4.52 -23.71
CA GLU A 61 -10.47 3.75 -24.90
C GLU A 61 -9.75 2.43 -24.51
N PRO A 62 -10.13 1.29 -25.09
CA PRO A 62 -9.32 0.08 -24.99
C PRO A 62 -8.04 0.25 -25.82
N PRO A 63 -6.93 -0.43 -25.47
CA PRO A 63 -5.67 -0.33 -26.21
C PRO A 63 -5.88 -0.71 -27.69
N PRO A 64 -5.11 -0.12 -28.62
CA PRO A 64 -5.32 -0.33 -30.05
C PRO A 64 -5.17 -1.82 -30.36
N ALA A 65 -6.21 -2.39 -30.97
CA ALA A 65 -6.17 -3.75 -31.48
C ALA A 65 -4.94 -3.91 -32.39
N PRO A 66 -4.24 -5.06 -32.34
CA PRO A 66 -3.11 -5.28 -33.22
C PRO A 66 -3.56 -5.08 -34.68
N PRO A 67 -2.70 -4.54 -35.55
CA PRO A 67 -3.07 -4.30 -36.94
C PRO A 67 -3.54 -5.63 -37.52
N ARG A 68 -4.83 -5.69 -37.88
CA ARG A 68 -5.39 -6.85 -38.56
C ARG A 68 -4.51 -7.11 -39.77
N PRO A 69 -4.04 -8.34 -39.99
CA PRO A 69 -3.29 -8.63 -41.20
C PRO A 69 -4.22 -8.28 -42.36
N ARG A 70 -3.81 -7.30 -43.18
CA ARG A 70 -4.33 -7.10 -44.53
C ARG A 70 -3.84 -8.26 -45.39
N ALA A 71 -4.27 -9.47 -45.04
CA ALA A 71 -4.00 -10.68 -45.79
C ALA A 71 -5.27 -11.06 -46.53
N ALA A 72 -5.23 -10.72 -47.82
CA ALA A 72 -5.79 -11.53 -48.89
C ALA A 72 -7.33 -11.63 -48.98
N SER A 73 -7.94 -10.56 -49.51
CA SER A 73 -9.08 -10.64 -50.44
C SER A 73 -8.76 -11.39 -51.77
N TRP A 74 -7.76 -12.28 -51.72
CA TRP A 74 -7.25 -13.10 -52.80
C TRP A 74 -7.79 -14.52 -52.73
N ILE A 75 -8.03 -15.09 -51.53
CA ILE A 75 -8.56 -16.47 -51.39
C ILE A 75 -9.98 -16.58 -51.99
N GLY A 76 -10.79 -15.53 -51.85
CA GLY A 76 -12.13 -15.45 -52.47
C GLY A 76 -12.13 -15.15 -53.98
N ARG A 77 -11.00 -14.70 -54.56
CA ARG A 77 -10.87 -14.40 -56.00
C ARG A 77 -10.23 -15.55 -56.80
N LEU A 78 -9.39 -16.37 -56.17
CA LEU A 78 -8.76 -17.52 -56.81
C LEU A 78 -9.70 -18.70 -57.09
N LEU A 79 -10.83 -18.80 -56.38
CA LEU A 79 -11.86 -19.82 -56.63
C LEU A 79 -12.99 -19.35 -57.57
N ARG A 80 -12.96 -18.11 -58.06
CA ARG A 80 -13.97 -17.55 -58.98
C ARG A 80 -13.32 -16.91 -60.20
N ARG A 81 -12.69 -17.73 -61.04
CA ARG A 81 -12.44 -17.50 -62.48
C ARG A 81 -11.75 -18.72 -63.06
N ARG A 82 -12.48 -19.83 -63.15
CA ARG A 82 -12.30 -20.74 -64.29
C ARG A 82 -13.52 -20.54 -65.17
N PRO A 83 -13.37 -20.26 -66.48
CA PRO A 83 -14.52 -20.28 -67.36
C PRO A 83 -15.19 -21.65 -67.24
N PRO A 84 -16.52 -21.76 -67.33
CA PRO A 84 -17.12 -23.08 -67.52
C PRO A 84 -16.47 -23.64 -68.79
N VAL A 85 -15.77 -24.75 -68.66
CA VAL A 85 -15.43 -25.54 -69.84
C VAL A 85 -16.76 -26.16 -70.21
N ASP A 86 -17.43 -25.57 -71.20
CA ASP A 86 -18.57 -26.22 -71.83
C ASP A 86 -18.09 -27.63 -72.19
N ARG A 87 -18.83 -28.65 -71.72
CA ARG A 87 -18.54 -30.02 -72.13
C ARG A 87 -18.60 -30.01 -73.66
N PRO A 88 -17.55 -30.49 -74.36
CA PRO A 88 -17.59 -30.53 -75.82
C PRO A 88 -18.85 -31.29 -76.23
N ALA A 89 -19.65 -30.69 -77.10
CA ALA A 89 -20.82 -31.35 -77.65
C ALA A 89 -20.35 -32.65 -78.34
N HIS A 90 -21.14 -33.73 -78.26
CA HIS A 90 -20.73 -35.07 -78.72
C HIS A 90 -20.18 -35.09 -80.17
N ALA A 91 -20.54 -34.11 -81.00
CA ALA A 91 -20.03 -33.95 -82.36
C ALA A 91 -18.53 -33.54 -82.48
N GLU A 92 -17.94 -32.86 -81.50
CA GLU A 92 -16.50 -32.49 -81.52
C GLU A 92 -15.58 -33.61 -81.02
N LEU A 93 -16.12 -34.54 -80.23
CA LEU A 93 -15.37 -35.68 -79.67
C LEU A 93 -15.07 -36.78 -80.70
N ASP A 94 -15.89 -36.88 -81.74
CA ASP A 94 -15.76 -37.90 -82.80
C ASP A 94 -14.73 -37.52 -83.87
N ALA A 95 -14.29 -36.25 -83.90
CA ALA A 95 -13.28 -35.75 -84.85
C ALA A 95 -11.83 -35.92 -84.36
N LEU A 96 -11.61 -36.38 -83.12
CA LEU A 96 -10.28 -36.46 -82.50
C LEU A 96 -9.68 -37.88 -82.58
N THR A 97 -8.39 -37.95 -82.91
CA THR A 97 -7.67 -39.22 -82.92
C THR A 97 -7.56 -39.80 -81.51
N ALA A 98 -7.40 -41.12 -81.38
CA ALA A 98 -7.34 -41.79 -80.07
C ALA A 98 -6.22 -41.22 -79.16
N LYS A 99 -5.10 -40.77 -79.76
CA LYS A 99 -3.96 -40.19 -79.04
C LYS A 99 -4.27 -38.80 -78.47
N GLU A 100 -4.93 -37.94 -79.24
CA GLU A 100 -5.32 -36.59 -78.79
C GLU A 100 -6.38 -36.64 -77.69
N ARG A 101 -7.30 -37.61 -77.76
CA ARG A 101 -8.26 -37.89 -76.68
C ARG A 101 -7.57 -38.28 -75.37
N GLN A 102 -6.46 -39.01 -75.45
CA GLN A 102 -5.70 -39.44 -74.28
C GLN A 102 -4.90 -38.28 -73.65
N GLU A 103 -4.25 -37.46 -74.47
CA GLU A 103 -3.51 -36.27 -74.00
C GLU A 103 -4.45 -35.21 -73.37
N LEU A 104 -5.65 -35.00 -73.95
CA LEU A 104 -6.68 -34.16 -73.35
C LEU A 104 -7.18 -34.71 -72.01
N TRP A 105 -7.39 -36.03 -71.93
CA TRP A 105 -7.78 -36.69 -70.68
C TRP A 105 -6.74 -36.52 -69.57
N ASP A 106 -5.45 -36.69 -69.89
CA ASP A 106 -4.37 -36.55 -68.93
C ASP A 106 -4.18 -35.08 -68.49
N ALA A 107 -4.27 -34.13 -69.42
CA ALA A 107 -4.23 -32.71 -69.11
C ALA A 107 -5.41 -32.25 -68.24
N HIS A 108 -6.61 -32.80 -68.46
CA HIS A 108 -7.78 -32.52 -67.64
C HIS A 108 -7.72 -33.18 -66.26
N ARG A 109 -7.07 -34.34 -66.15
CA ARG A 109 -6.88 -35.08 -64.89
C ARG A 109 -5.83 -34.44 -63.97
N GLN A 110 -4.76 -33.85 -64.53
CA GLN A 110 -3.65 -33.28 -63.73
C GLN A 110 -3.87 -31.83 -63.25
N ARG A 111 -4.58 -30.98 -64.02
CA ARG A 111 -4.89 -29.58 -63.64
C ARG A 111 -5.69 -29.39 -62.34
N PRO A 112 -6.67 -30.23 -61.97
CA PRO A 112 -7.33 -30.12 -60.67
C PRO A 112 -6.40 -30.57 -59.54
N PHE A 113 -5.54 -31.56 -59.79
CA PHE A 113 -4.64 -32.11 -58.77
C PHE A 113 -3.63 -31.07 -58.25
N GLN A 114 -2.99 -30.31 -59.15
CA GLN A 114 -2.05 -29.23 -58.81
C GLN A 114 -2.70 -28.05 -58.05
N ALA A 115 -3.95 -27.73 -58.37
CA ALA A 115 -4.71 -26.68 -57.68
C ALA A 115 -5.16 -27.12 -56.28
N ILE A 116 -5.51 -28.41 -56.12
CA ILE A 116 -5.87 -28.99 -54.83
C ILE A 116 -4.64 -29.07 -53.91
N THR A 117 -3.49 -29.51 -54.42
CA THR A 117 -2.26 -29.59 -53.61
C THR A 117 -1.78 -28.22 -53.12
N SER A 118 -1.89 -27.16 -53.93
CA SER A 118 -1.53 -25.79 -53.52
C SER A 118 -2.50 -25.17 -52.50
N LEU A 119 -3.79 -25.52 -52.57
CA LEU A 119 -4.77 -25.14 -51.55
C LEU A 119 -4.53 -25.86 -50.23
N ILE A 120 -4.18 -27.15 -50.28
CA ILE A 120 -3.87 -27.94 -49.07
C ILE A 120 -2.60 -27.42 -48.38
N THR A 121 -1.53 -27.11 -49.14
CA THR A 121 -0.29 -26.57 -48.54
C THR A 121 -0.50 -25.18 -47.95
N SER A 122 -1.22 -24.29 -48.63
CA SER A 122 -1.54 -22.96 -48.10
C SER A 122 -2.46 -23.01 -46.88
N ALA A 123 -3.45 -23.90 -46.86
CA ALA A 123 -4.28 -24.16 -45.68
C ALA A 123 -3.45 -24.71 -44.50
N GLY A 124 -2.50 -25.61 -44.79
CA GLY A 124 -1.55 -26.13 -43.80
C GLY A 124 -0.66 -25.05 -43.20
N VAL A 125 -0.16 -24.12 -44.03
CA VAL A 125 0.64 -22.96 -43.55
C VAL A 125 -0.22 -22.04 -42.68
N LEU A 126 -1.46 -21.72 -43.08
CA LEU A 126 -2.35 -20.87 -42.29
C LEU A 126 -2.73 -21.52 -40.95
N LEU A 127 -3.00 -22.83 -40.94
CA LEU A 127 -3.21 -23.58 -39.71
C LEU A 127 -1.96 -23.58 -38.82
N GLY A 128 -0.77 -23.77 -39.41
CA GLY A 128 0.50 -23.69 -38.69
C GLY A 128 0.72 -22.33 -38.05
N VAL A 129 0.44 -21.23 -38.77
CA VAL A 129 0.54 -19.86 -38.25
C VAL A 129 -0.50 -19.59 -37.15
N ALA A 130 -1.73 -20.08 -37.32
CA ALA A 130 -2.77 -19.94 -36.30
C ALA A 130 -2.41 -20.73 -35.02
N PHE A 131 -1.88 -21.93 -35.18
CA PHE A 131 -1.40 -22.77 -34.08
C PHE A 131 -0.23 -22.13 -33.34
N THR A 132 0.77 -21.59 -34.05
CA THR A 132 1.89 -20.89 -33.42
C THR A 132 1.44 -19.61 -32.74
N ALA A 133 0.55 -18.83 -33.35
CA ALA A 133 -0.03 -17.63 -32.73
C ALA A 133 -0.83 -17.95 -31.46
N TYR A 134 -1.62 -19.03 -31.48
CA TYR A 134 -2.33 -19.53 -30.30
C TYR A 134 -1.36 -20.00 -29.22
N GLY A 135 -0.34 -20.77 -29.58
CA GLY A 135 0.72 -21.23 -28.69
C GLY A 135 1.45 -20.06 -28.03
N LEU A 136 1.90 -19.06 -28.80
CA LEU A 136 2.53 -17.84 -28.30
C LEU A 136 1.61 -17.06 -27.34
N SER A 137 0.33 -16.95 -27.66
CA SER A 137 -0.65 -16.27 -26.80
C SER A 137 -0.85 -17.01 -25.49
N TYR A 138 -0.92 -18.35 -25.53
CA TYR A 138 -0.98 -19.20 -24.34
C TYR A 138 0.29 -19.08 -23.50
N THR A 139 1.48 -19.19 -24.11
CA THR A 139 2.76 -19.05 -23.41
C THR A 139 2.90 -17.68 -22.76
N ALA A 140 2.47 -16.60 -23.42
CA ALA A 140 2.46 -15.26 -22.86
C ALA A 140 1.58 -15.17 -21.59
N GLN A 141 0.38 -15.78 -21.61
CA GLN A 141 -0.50 -15.86 -20.44
C GLN A 141 0.11 -16.69 -19.30
N THR A 142 0.77 -17.81 -19.61
CA THR A 142 1.45 -18.63 -18.60
C THR A 142 2.65 -17.90 -17.98
N LEU A 143 3.36 -17.09 -18.76
CA LEU A 143 4.49 -16.31 -18.29
C LEU A 143 4.03 -15.22 -17.31
N SER A 144 2.93 -14.51 -17.62
CA SER A 144 2.37 -13.52 -16.69
C SER A 144 1.93 -14.17 -15.37
N ALA A 145 1.27 -15.34 -15.44
CA ALA A 145 0.87 -16.06 -14.24
C ALA A 145 2.07 -16.56 -13.41
N ALA A 146 3.14 -17.04 -14.07
CA ALA A 146 4.36 -17.46 -13.41
C ALA A 146 5.11 -16.30 -12.73
N GLN A 147 5.14 -15.12 -13.37
CA GLN A 147 5.72 -13.90 -12.79
C GLN A 147 4.97 -13.44 -11.54
N GLU A 148 3.63 -13.40 -11.59
CA GLU A 148 2.80 -13.05 -10.43
C GLU A 148 2.98 -14.04 -9.27
N GLY A 149 3.10 -15.34 -9.57
CA GLY A 149 3.40 -16.37 -8.57
C GLY A 149 4.76 -16.17 -7.87
N GLN A 150 5.80 -15.79 -8.62
CA GLN A 150 7.12 -15.53 -8.04
C GLN A 150 7.16 -14.30 -7.14
N LEU A 151 6.42 -13.23 -7.48
CA LEU A 151 6.30 -12.06 -6.62
C LEU A 151 5.60 -12.39 -5.31
N THR A 152 4.51 -13.16 -5.39
CA THR A 152 3.74 -13.60 -4.21
C THR A 152 4.59 -14.49 -3.29
N ASP A 153 5.37 -15.41 -3.84
CA ASP A 153 6.26 -16.28 -3.08
C ASP A 153 7.36 -15.49 -2.36
N ARG A 154 8.03 -14.57 -3.06
CA ARG A 154 9.06 -13.68 -2.46
C ARG A 154 8.47 -12.79 -1.37
N TYR A 155 7.26 -12.24 -1.59
CA TYR A 155 6.57 -11.43 -0.60
C TYR A 155 6.25 -12.25 0.65
N THR A 156 5.66 -13.43 0.47
CA THR A 156 5.33 -14.35 1.58
C THR A 156 6.58 -14.71 2.38
N LYS A 157 7.68 -15.05 1.68
CA LYS A 157 8.94 -15.39 2.34
C LYS A 157 9.54 -14.23 3.12
N ALA A 158 9.47 -13.01 2.59
CA ALA A 158 9.95 -11.83 3.30
C ALA A 158 9.10 -11.56 4.56
N VAL A 159 7.78 -11.69 4.48
CA VAL A 159 6.88 -11.53 5.65
C VAL A 159 7.18 -12.59 6.72
N GLU A 160 7.38 -13.86 6.34
CA GLU A 160 7.78 -14.91 7.28
C GLU A 160 9.10 -14.57 8.00
N GLN A 161 10.11 -14.11 7.24
CA GLN A 161 11.41 -13.75 7.78
C GLN A 161 11.36 -12.51 8.68
N LEU A 162 10.42 -11.59 8.44
CA LEU A 162 10.18 -10.41 9.28
C LEU A 162 9.73 -10.78 10.70
N ALA A 163 9.09 -11.94 10.87
CA ALA A 163 8.69 -12.48 12.17
C ALA A 163 9.81 -13.24 12.92
N SER A 164 11.00 -13.35 12.33
CA SER A 164 12.14 -14.03 12.95
C SER A 164 12.62 -13.32 14.22
N GLU A 165 13.05 -14.08 15.23
CA GLU A 165 13.71 -13.51 16.42
C GLU A 165 15.12 -12.98 16.11
N ALA A 166 15.75 -13.45 15.02
CA ALA A 166 17.08 -13.02 14.60
C ALA A 166 17.03 -11.70 13.81
N VAL A 167 17.69 -10.66 14.33
CA VAL A 167 17.77 -9.31 13.73
C VAL A 167 18.28 -9.38 12.29
N ASP A 168 19.30 -10.18 12.00
CA ASP A 168 19.89 -10.30 10.65
C ASP A 168 18.90 -10.86 9.62
N VAL A 169 18.03 -11.78 10.05
CA VAL A 169 16.97 -12.34 9.19
C VAL A 169 15.89 -11.30 8.92
N ARG A 170 15.50 -10.51 9.94
CA ARG A 170 14.55 -9.41 9.77
C ARG A 170 15.10 -8.32 8.86
N LEU A 171 16.38 -7.98 8.98
CA LEU A 171 17.05 -7.05 8.06
C LEU A 171 16.99 -7.57 6.61
N GLY A 172 17.32 -8.84 6.39
CA GLY A 172 17.20 -9.46 5.07
C GLY A 172 15.78 -9.34 4.50
N ALA A 173 14.76 -9.58 5.32
CA ALA A 173 13.35 -9.41 4.95
C ALA A 173 13.00 -7.97 4.57
N ILE A 174 13.42 -6.99 5.37
CA ILE A 174 13.16 -5.56 5.15
C ILE A 174 13.75 -5.10 3.82
N TYR A 175 14.99 -5.50 3.49
CA TYR A 175 15.61 -5.16 2.21
C TYR A 175 14.98 -5.92 1.03
N ALA A 176 14.52 -7.16 1.24
CA ALA A 176 13.76 -7.88 0.22
C ALA A 176 12.42 -7.19 -0.08
N LEU A 177 11.72 -6.71 0.95
CA LEU A 177 10.50 -5.92 0.84
C LEU A 177 10.75 -4.59 0.09
N GLN A 178 11.84 -3.89 0.38
CA GLN A 178 12.24 -2.69 -0.37
C GLN A 178 12.39 -2.97 -1.86
N ARG A 179 13.06 -4.07 -2.21
CA ARG A 179 13.24 -4.47 -3.61
C ARG A 179 11.90 -4.81 -4.27
N LEU A 180 11.02 -5.54 -3.58
CA LEU A 180 9.67 -5.84 -4.07
C LEU A 180 8.84 -4.58 -4.28
N ALA A 181 8.94 -3.59 -3.39
CA ALA A 181 8.24 -2.31 -3.52
C ALA A 181 8.76 -1.46 -4.70
N THR A 182 10.04 -1.65 -5.07
CA THR A 182 10.65 -1.04 -6.25
C THR A 182 10.20 -1.74 -7.53
N ASP A 183 10.19 -3.08 -7.53
CA ASP A 183 9.82 -3.90 -8.68
C ASP A 183 8.31 -3.88 -8.95
N SER A 184 7.48 -3.68 -7.92
CA SER A 184 6.01 -3.59 -8.01
C SER A 184 5.46 -2.28 -7.44
N PRO A 185 5.23 -1.26 -8.30
CA PRO A 185 4.55 -0.03 -7.91
C PRO A 185 3.16 -0.23 -7.28
N ARG A 186 2.47 -1.31 -7.65
CA ARG A 186 1.14 -1.66 -7.12
C ARG A 186 1.20 -2.09 -5.65
N ASP A 187 2.26 -2.80 -5.25
CA ASP A 187 2.40 -3.36 -3.90
C ASP A 187 3.16 -2.44 -2.94
N ARG A 188 3.78 -1.38 -3.45
CA ARG A 188 4.59 -0.42 -2.68
C ARG A 188 3.87 0.13 -1.44
N ILE A 189 2.60 0.50 -1.58
CA ILE A 189 1.79 1.04 -0.47
C ILE A 189 1.59 -0.02 0.61
N THR A 190 1.25 -1.24 0.21
CA THR A 190 1.08 -2.38 1.12
C THR A 190 2.38 -2.68 1.86
N ILE A 191 3.51 -2.68 1.15
CA ILE A 191 4.83 -2.93 1.74
C ILE A 191 5.23 -1.81 2.72
N ARG A 192 5.00 -0.53 2.37
CA ARG A 192 5.21 0.58 3.30
C ARG A 192 4.40 0.39 4.58
N ASN A 193 3.10 0.08 4.45
CA ASN A 193 2.21 -0.09 5.60
C ASN A 193 2.63 -1.29 6.46
N LEU A 194 3.13 -2.36 5.84
CA LEU A 194 3.69 -3.51 6.55
C LEU A 194 4.94 -3.11 7.36
N LEU A 195 5.87 -2.36 6.77
CA LEU A 195 7.06 -1.86 7.47
C LEU A 195 6.68 -0.88 8.59
N ALA A 196 5.68 -0.04 8.38
CA ALA A 196 5.16 0.87 9.40
C ALA A 196 4.53 0.09 10.58
N ALA A 197 3.76 -0.96 10.28
CA ALA A 197 3.23 -1.88 11.30
C ALA A 197 4.34 -2.63 12.04
N PHE A 198 5.41 -3.02 11.35
CA PHE A 198 6.59 -3.61 11.98
C PHE A 198 7.21 -2.67 13.01
N VAL A 199 7.43 -1.40 12.65
CA VAL A 199 7.95 -0.37 13.57
C VAL A 199 7.02 -0.19 14.77
N ARG A 200 5.70 -0.09 14.56
CA ARG A 200 4.70 -0.01 15.64
C ARG A 200 4.74 -1.17 16.62
N ASN A 201 4.98 -2.38 16.13
CA ASN A 201 5.00 -3.59 16.97
C ASN A 201 6.35 -3.84 17.67
N HIS A 202 7.39 -3.08 17.35
CA HIS A 202 8.70 -3.16 17.98
C HIS A 202 8.91 -1.99 18.95
N ASP A 203 7.97 -1.80 19.87
CA ASP A 203 8.08 -0.79 20.91
C ASP A 203 9.28 -1.02 21.86
N LEU A 204 9.69 0.06 22.51
CA LEU A 204 10.71 0.05 23.57
C LEU A 204 10.09 0.06 24.98
N CYS A 205 8.79 -0.23 25.09
CA CYS A 205 8.06 -0.16 26.34
C CYS A 205 8.23 -1.44 27.17
N SER A 206 8.53 -1.31 28.46
CA SER A 206 8.64 -2.46 29.38
C SER A 206 7.98 -2.14 30.73
N PRO A 207 7.32 -3.10 31.41
CA PRO A 207 7.16 -4.52 31.04
C PRO A 207 5.96 -4.78 30.12
N LYS A 208 5.92 -5.97 29.50
CA LYS A 208 4.75 -6.47 28.74
C LYS A 208 3.76 -7.17 29.70
N PRO A 209 2.43 -6.96 29.60
CA PRO A 209 1.74 -6.08 28.67
C PRO A 209 2.00 -4.60 29.00
N PRO A 210 2.16 -3.78 27.96
CA PRO A 210 2.70 -2.44 28.12
C PRO A 210 1.68 -1.53 28.85
N PRO A 211 2.13 -0.76 29.85
CA PRO A 211 1.27 0.19 30.57
C PRO A 211 0.76 1.30 29.63
N LYS A 212 -0.27 2.04 30.08
CA LYS A 212 -0.81 3.21 29.34
C LYS A 212 0.25 4.28 29.04
N GLN A 213 1.31 4.35 29.85
CA GLN A 213 2.48 5.19 29.65
C GLN A 213 3.72 4.38 30.04
N CYS A 214 4.78 4.41 29.23
CA CYS A 214 5.99 3.65 29.48
C CYS A 214 6.74 4.21 30.69
N GLY A 215 6.47 3.66 31.88
CA GLY A 215 7.02 4.16 33.14
C GLY A 215 8.55 4.06 33.24
N THR A 216 9.17 5.18 33.58
CA THR A 216 10.60 5.38 33.77
C THR A 216 11.13 4.67 35.02
N LYS A 217 11.76 3.51 34.84
CA LYS A 217 12.72 2.96 35.82
C LYS A 217 14.10 2.72 35.21
N THR A 218 14.48 3.50 34.20
CA THR A 218 15.87 3.59 33.74
C THR A 218 16.56 4.68 34.56
N LYS A 219 17.14 4.29 35.69
CA LYS A 219 17.90 5.18 36.60
C LYS A 219 19.18 5.80 35.99
N HIS A 220 19.42 5.60 34.70
CA HIS A 220 20.57 6.10 33.95
C HIS A 220 20.11 6.40 32.51
N LEU A 221 19.59 7.60 32.25
CA LEU A 221 19.09 8.01 30.93
C LEU A 221 20.25 8.36 29.98
N GLY A 222 20.89 7.32 29.44
CA GLY A 222 21.41 7.40 28.08
C GLY A 222 20.26 7.17 27.09
N THR A 223 20.34 7.74 25.89
CA THR A 223 19.41 7.40 24.82
C THR A 223 19.45 5.89 24.55
N VAL A 224 18.28 5.29 24.32
CA VAL A 224 18.14 3.88 23.94
C VAL A 224 18.28 3.80 22.44
N ARG A 225 19.35 3.16 21.97
CA ARG A 225 19.53 2.91 20.55
C ARG A 225 18.44 1.97 20.04
N ILE A 226 17.65 2.41 19.06
CA ILE A 226 16.73 1.54 18.33
C ILE A 226 17.49 0.44 17.60
N THR A 227 16.90 -0.75 17.52
CA THR A 227 17.53 -1.88 16.85
C THR A 227 17.66 -1.61 15.35
N THR A 228 18.68 -2.19 14.73
CA THR A 228 19.08 -1.89 13.34
C THR A 228 17.97 -2.18 12.33
N ASP A 229 17.17 -3.21 12.57
CA ASP A 229 15.98 -3.58 11.82
C ASP A 229 14.84 -2.56 11.96
N VAL A 230 14.57 -2.04 13.16
CA VAL A 230 13.56 -0.97 13.36
C VAL A 230 13.99 0.29 12.63
N TYR A 231 15.27 0.68 12.75
CA TYR A 231 15.81 1.83 12.01
C TYR A 231 15.74 1.63 10.49
N ALA A 232 16.08 0.44 10.00
CA ALA A 232 16.00 0.11 8.57
C ALA A 232 14.55 0.15 8.06
N ALA A 233 13.62 -0.45 8.79
CA ALA A 233 12.19 -0.43 8.46
C ALA A 233 11.65 1.00 8.42
N LEU A 234 11.98 1.82 9.43
CA LEU A 234 11.59 3.22 9.50
C LEU A 234 12.11 4.02 8.29
N THR A 235 13.41 3.90 8.01
CA THR A 235 14.07 4.57 6.89
C THR A 235 13.45 4.17 5.56
N ILE A 236 13.32 2.86 5.31
CA ILE A 236 12.80 2.34 4.04
C ILE A 236 11.34 2.73 3.87
N ALA A 237 10.50 2.54 4.90
CA ALA A 237 9.09 2.89 4.81
C ALA A 237 8.89 4.38 4.47
N GLN A 238 9.71 5.27 5.04
CA GLN A 238 9.69 6.69 4.68
C GLN A 238 10.05 6.92 3.21
N THR A 239 11.08 6.25 2.68
CA THR A 239 11.46 6.39 1.26
C THR A 239 10.39 5.89 0.28
N LEU A 240 9.48 5.02 0.74
CA LEU A 240 8.35 4.52 -0.06
C LEU A 240 7.15 5.48 -0.11
N THR A 241 7.20 6.61 0.61
CA THR A 241 6.18 7.67 0.55
C THR A 241 6.44 8.56 -0.66
N THR A 242 5.63 8.41 -1.71
CA THR A 242 5.93 9.03 -3.03
C THR A 242 5.02 10.19 -3.42
N SER A 243 3.83 10.28 -2.83
CA SER A 243 2.85 11.32 -3.16
C SER A 243 2.62 12.27 -1.98
N LYS A 244 2.06 13.44 -2.29
CA LYS A 244 1.67 14.46 -1.29
C LYS A 244 0.38 14.10 -0.53
N ASP A 245 -0.21 12.94 -0.80
CA ASP A 245 -1.39 12.45 -0.08
C ASP A 245 -1.05 11.20 0.75
N GLU A 246 0.13 10.62 0.54
CA GLU A 246 0.65 9.53 1.35
C GLU A 246 1.36 10.04 2.62
N PHE A 247 1.27 9.23 3.66
CA PHE A 247 1.98 9.42 4.92
C PHE A 247 2.46 8.07 5.44
N LEU A 248 3.49 8.10 6.27
CA LEU A 248 3.98 6.94 7.00
C LEU A 248 3.22 6.84 8.32
N ASP A 249 2.48 5.75 8.53
CA ASP A 249 1.62 5.58 9.70
C ASP A 249 2.34 4.95 10.89
N LEU A 250 2.74 5.80 11.84
CA LEU A 250 3.45 5.47 13.08
C LEU A 250 2.64 5.92 14.32
N SER A 251 1.32 6.01 14.19
CA SER A 251 0.46 6.36 15.33
C SER A 251 0.64 5.37 16.47
N GLU A 252 0.57 5.87 17.70
CA GLU A 252 0.66 5.06 18.92
C GLU A 252 1.98 4.28 19.06
N THR A 253 3.02 4.65 18.29
CA THR A 253 4.37 4.11 18.50
C THR A 253 4.87 4.48 19.89
N ARG A 254 5.66 3.60 20.50
CA ARG A 254 6.26 3.84 21.81
C ARG A 254 7.76 3.68 21.75
N PHE A 255 8.43 4.81 21.70
CA PHE A 255 9.87 4.95 21.62
C PHE A 255 10.42 5.87 22.72
N PRO A 256 10.08 5.62 24.01
CA PRO A 256 10.66 6.38 25.10
C PRO A 256 12.18 6.22 25.10
N HIS A 257 12.89 7.32 25.34
CA HIS A 257 14.35 7.42 25.33
C HIS A 257 15.03 7.11 23.99
N ALA A 258 14.29 6.86 22.91
CA ALA A 258 14.87 6.39 21.66
C ALA A 258 15.85 7.39 21.05
N ASP A 259 16.97 6.89 20.53
CA ASP A 259 17.84 7.66 19.63
C ASP A 259 17.25 7.65 18.21
N LEU A 260 16.59 8.74 17.85
CA LEU A 260 15.96 9.02 16.56
C LEU A 260 16.62 10.24 15.89
N ASN A 261 17.87 10.54 16.22
CA ASN A 261 18.58 11.67 15.64
C ASN A 261 18.67 11.55 14.10
N PHE A 262 18.57 12.68 13.41
CA PHE A 262 18.65 12.80 11.94
C PHE A 262 17.56 12.05 11.14
N VAL A 263 16.56 11.46 11.80
CA VAL A 263 15.52 10.69 11.11
C VAL A 263 14.66 11.57 10.21
N ASP A 264 14.25 11.04 9.05
CA ASP A 264 13.22 11.65 8.22
C ASP A 264 11.84 11.09 8.59
N LEU A 265 11.04 11.92 9.24
CA LEU A 265 9.64 11.68 9.62
C LEU A 265 8.74 12.73 8.94
N THR A 266 9.17 13.28 7.79
CA THR A 266 8.40 14.26 7.02
C THR A 266 7.03 13.66 6.70
N ARG A 267 5.96 14.35 7.11
CA ARG A 267 4.56 13.91 6.94
C ARG A 267 4.20 12.59 7.62
N ALA A 268 5.02 12.09 8.55
CA ALA A 268 4.65 10.89 9.30
C ALA A 268 3.44 11.17 10.20
N ASN A 269 2.57 10.18 10.35
CA ASN A 269 1.53 10.19 11.35
C ASN A 269 2.10 9.59 12.65
N LEU A 270 2.26 10.41 13.68
CA LEU A 270 2.74 10.10 15.02
C LEU A 270 1.67 10.48 16.07
N LEU A 271 0.39 10.44 15.67
CA LEU A 271 -0.74 10.66 16.56
C LEU A 271 -0.61 9.77 17.80
N ASP A 272 -0.71 10.36 18.99
CA ASP A 272 -0.67 9.65 20.28
C ASP A 272 0.61 8.79 20.48
N ALA A 273 1.73 9.18 19.85
CA ALA A 273 3.00 8.49 20.03
C ALA A 273 3.66 8.85 21.38
N ASP A 274 4.27 7.88 22.04
CA ASP A 274 5.13 8.07 23.21
C ASP A 274 6.59 8.23 22.74
N LEU A 275 7.07 9.47 22.76
CA LEU A 275 8.43 9.89 22.45
C LEU A 275 9.09 10.53 23.68
N THR A 276 8.65 10.15 24.88
CA THR A 276 9.18 10.70 26.13
C THR A 276 10.69 10.54 26.21
N SER A 277 11.41 11.63 26.49
CA SER A 277 12.88 11.65 26.54
C SER A 277 13.60 11.15 25.26
N ALA A 278 12.90 11.02 24.12
CA ALA A 278 13.52 10.61 22.87
C ALA A 278 14.47 11.71 22.35
N SER A 279 15.54 11.31 21.68
CA SER A 279 16.45 12.21 21.00
C SER A 279 16.08 12.29 19.53
N LEU A 280 15.59 13.44 19.10
CA LEU A 280 15.17 13.80 17.73
C LEU A 280 16.00 14.99 17.23
N VAL A 281 17.26 15.09 17.66
CA VAL A 281 18.17 16.16 17.25
C VAL A 281 18.39 16.08 15.74
N ASP A 282 18.28 17.22 15.07
CA ASP A 282 18.37 17.34 13.61
C ASP A 282 17.33 16.49 12.82
N ALA A 283 16.27 16.01 13.47
CA ALA A 283 15.22 15.24 12.81
C ALA A 283 14.36 16.12 11.88
N ARG A 284 13.85 15.52 10.79
CA ARG A 284 12.93 16.19 9.86
C ARG A 284 11.50 15.73 10.14
N LEU A 285 10.70 16.61 10.73
CA LEU A 285 9.31 16.40 11.12
C LEU A 285 8.36 17.36 10.37
N THR A 286 8.79 17.90 9.23
CA THR A 286 7.98 18.82 8.43
C THR A 286 6.63 18.19 8.08
N ARG A 287 5.51 18.86 8.42
CA ARG A 287 4.13 18.35 8.25
C ARG A 287 3.82 17.04 8.98
N ALA A 288 4.62 16.63 9.96
CA ALA A 288 4.29 15.47 10.78
C ALA A 288 3.01 15.73 11.60
N HIS A 289 2.20 14.70 11.82
CA HIS A 289 1.04 14.76 12.70
C HIS A 289 1.44 14.18 14.07
N LEU A 290 1.62 15.04 15.05
CA LEU A 290 2.04 14.75 16.42
C LEU A 290 0.95 15.18 17.44
N SER A 291 -0.31 15.29 17.00
CA SER A 291 -1.39 15.66 17.92
C SER A 291 -1.46 14.65 19.07
N VAL A 292 -1.61 15.15 20.30
CA VAL A 292 -1.69 14.32 21.52
C VAL A 292 -0.44 13.46 21.79
N ALA A 293 0.65 13.62 21.02
CA ALA A 293 1.89 12.88 21.28
C ALA A 293 2.55 13.36 22.58
N ASP A 294 3.21 12.44 23.28
CA ASP A 294 3.99 12.74 24.47
C ASP A 294 5.48 12.88 24.10
N LEU A 295 5.97 14.11 24.12
CA LEU A 295 7.37 14.49 23.89
C LEU A 295 8.01 15.06 25.16
N THR A 296 7.47 14.73 26.34
CA THR A 296 7.98 15.20 27.63
C THR A 296 9.46 14.84 27.77
N HIS A 297 10.31 15.83 28.09
CA HIS A 297 11.77 15.74 28.15
C HIS A 297 12.49 15.35 26.84
N ALA A 298 11.81 15.38 25.68
CA ALA A 298 12.47 15.03 24.42
C ALA A 298 13.49 16.09 23.97
N TYR A 299 14.47 15.67 23.18
CA TYR A 299 15.49 16.55 22.60
C TYR A 299 15.21 16.78 21.12
N LEU A 300 14.80 18.00 20.75
CA LEU A 300 14.43 18.42 19.39
C LEU A 300 15.35 19.55 18.88
N ARG A 301 16.58 19.64 19.37
CA ARG A 301 17.53 20.67 18.93
C ARG A 301 17.71 20.62 17.42
N ASN A 302 17.66 21.79 16.77
CA ASN A 302 17.73 21.95 15.32
C ASN A 302 16.68 21.17 14.50
N ALA A 303 15.66 20.56 15.13
CA ALA A 303 14.66 19.78 14.40
C ALA A 303 13.81 20.67 13.47
N ASP A 304 13.41 20.13 12.33
CA ASP A 304 12.54 20.81 11.37
C ASP A 304 11.08 20.37 11.58
N LEU A 305 10.31 21.19 12.29
CA LEU A 305 8.89 21.00 12.63
C LEU A 305 7.98 21.92 11.80
N ARG A 306 8.43 22.41 10.64
CA ARG A 306 7.63 23.31 9.80
C ARG A 306 6.29 22.70 9.42
N ASP A 307 5.22 23.47 9.53
CA ASP A 307 3.85 23.02 9.25
C ASP A 307 3.43 21.76 10.04
N ALA A 308 4.13 21.36 11.11
CA ALA A 308 3.77 20.18 11.91
C ALA A 308 2.52 20.44 12.76
N ASN A 309 1.72 19.41 12.97
CA ASN A 309 0.55 19.47 13.85
C ASN A 309 0.92 18.88 15.22
N LEU A 310 0.98 19.71 16.25
CA LEU A 310 1.29 19.39 17.65
C LEU A 310 0.11 19.74 18.58
N VAL A 311 -1.12 19.74 18.05
CA VAL A 311 -2.33 20.09 18.81
C VAL A 311 -2.48 19.17 20.02
N ASN A 312 -2.64 19.75 21.21
CA ASN A 312 -2.69 19.03 22.50
C ASN A 312 -1.47 18.13 22.79
N ALA A 313 -0.31 18.33 22.15
CA ALA A 313 0.89 17.54 22.46
C ALA A 313 1.48 17.94 23.83
N ASP A 314 2.03 16.96 24.54
CA ASP A 314 2.80 17.19 25.77
C ASP A 314 4.27 17.43 25.42
N LEU A 315 4.75 18.63 25.69
CA LEU A 315 6.09 19.15 25.37
C LEU A 315 6.76 19.67 26.65
N ILE A 316 6.45 19.07 27.80
CA ILE A 316 6.97 19.50 29.11
C ILE A 316 8.48 19.30 29.12
N ASP A 317 9.24 20.32 29.53
CA ASP A 317 10.70 20.31 29.61
C ASP A 317 11.39 19.85 28.30
N VAL A 318 10.74 20.06 27.15
CA VAL A 318 11.30 19.72 25.84
C VAL A 318 12.43 20.68 25.47
N ASP A 319 13.48 20.16 24.85
CA ASP A 319 14.59 20.97 24.35
C ASP A 319 14.42 21.29 22.86
N LEU A 320 13.89 22.47 22.55
CA LEU A 320 13.62 22.97 21.20
C LEU A 320 14.68 24.00 20.74
N GLU A 321 15.89 23.98 21.31
CA GLU A 321 16.96 24.90 20.91
C GLU A 321 17.14 24.90 19.38
N LYS A 322 17.04 26.08 18.75
CA LYS A 322 17.18 26.28 17.30
C LYS A 322 16.21 25.46 16.43
N ALA A 323 15.16 24.87 17.00
CA ALA A 323 14.15 24.15 16.23
C ALA A 323 13.37 25.11 15.31
N ASN A 324 12.95 24.61 14.14
CA ASN A 324 12.13 25.37 13.21
C ASN A 324 10.66 24.98 13.32
N LEU A 325 9.87 25.80 14.00
CA LEU A 325 8.43 25.63 14.23
C LEU A 325 7.60 26.54 13.32
N THR A 326 8.15 27.03 12.20
CA THR A 326 7.43 27.93 11.30
C THR A 326 6.11 27.30 10.88
N LYS A 327 5.00 27.99 11.15
CA LYS A 327 3.62 27.53 10.87
C LYS A 327 3.22 26.20 11.54
N ALA A 328 3.94 25.75 12.57
CA ALA A 328 3.50 24.61 13.36
C ALA A 328 2.21 24.96 14.13
N ASP A 329 1.30 24.00 14.27
CA ASP A 329 0.07 24.14 15.05
C ASP A 329 0.27 23.54 16.44
N LEU A 330 0.44 24.38 17.45
CA LEU A 330 0.64 24.03 18.86
C LEU A 330 -0.60 24.40 19.69
N PHE A 331 -1.79 24.46 19.07
CA PHE A 331 -3.04 24.76 19.77
C PHE A 331 -3.22 23.84 20.97
N LEU A 332 -3.42 24.43 22.16
CA LEU A 332 -3.56 23.73 23.45
C LEU A 332 -2.37 22.81 23.84
N ALA A 333 -1.20 22.95 23.21
CA ALA A 333 -0.02 22.18 23.59
C ALA A 333 0.53 22.62 24.95
N ASN A 334 1.15 21.68 25.67
CA ASN A 334 1.77 21.95 26.97
C ASN A 334 3.29 22.05 26.85
N LEU A 335 3.82 23.27 26.80
CA LEU A 335 5.25 23.58 26.71
C LEU A 335 5.85 24.02 28.06
N THR A 336 5.28 23.58 29.19
CA THR A 336 5.80 23.97 30.51
C THR A 336 7.29 23.63 30.62
N GLY A 337 8.14 24.59 30.96
CA GLY A 337 9.59 24.38 31.11
C GLY A 337 10.39 24.21 29.80
N ALA A 338 9.75 24.33 28.63
CA ALA A 338 10.43 24.12 27.35
C ALA A 338 11.56 25.14 27.10
N ASN A 339 12.65 24.68 26.48
CA ASN A 339 13.74 25.55 26.03
C ASN A 339 13.51 25.97 24.56
N LEU A 340 13.20 27.25 24.32
CA LEU A 340 12.98 27.82 22.99
C LEU A 340 14.18 28.65 22.49
N SER A 341 15.36 28.50 23.08
CA SER A 341 16.55 29.29 22.72
C SER A 341 16.84 29.22 21.21
N GLY A 342 16.68 30.36 20.51
CA GLY A 342 16.91 30.45 19.07
C GLY A 342 15.88 29.71 18.19
N ALA A 343 14.78 29.21 18.74
CA ALA A 343 13.73 28.57 17.97
C ALA A 343 13.02 29.57 17.04
N ASN A 344 12.60 29.11 15.85
CA ASN A 344 11.83 29.92 14.92
C ASN A 344 10.33 29.61 15.01
N LEU A 345 9.58 30.50 15.65
CA LEU A 345 8.13 30.38 15.84
C LEU A 345 7.28 31.11 14.78
N THR A 346 7.88 31.57 13.68
CA THR A 346 7.19 32.45 12.70
C THR A 346 5.87 31.84 12.25
N GLY A 347 4.76 32.48 12.62
CA GLY A 347 3.41 32.05 12.24
C GLY A 347 2.94 30.74 12.88
N ALA A 348 3.65 30.23 13.89
CA ALA A 348 3.18 29.11 14.69
C ALA A 348 1.91 29.50 15.47
N ASN A 349 0.99 28.55 15.68
CA ASN A 349 -0.22 28.75 16.46
C ASN A 349 -0.04 28.24 17.89
N LEU A 350 0.12 29.14 18.86
CA LEU A 350 0.24 28.87 20.30
C LEU A 350 -1.04 29.26 21.08
N SER A 351 -2.17 29.42 20.39
CA SER A 351 -3.45 29.75 21.04
C SER A 351 -3.80 28.67 22.07
N GLY A 352 -4.11 29.07 23.30
CA GLY A 352 -4.38 28.16 24.42
C GLY A 352 -3.20 27.30 24.91
N ALA A 353 -2.00 27.46 24.36
CA ALA A 353 -0.83 26.71 24.81
C ALA A 353 -0.40 27.14 26.23
N ASN A 354 0.24 26.21 26.96
CA ASN A 354 0.84 26.50 28.26
C ASN A 354 2.36 26.73 28.11
N LEU A 355 2.83 27.96 28.30
CA LEU A 355 4.24 28.35 28.19
C LEU A 355 4.86 28.71 29.55
N THR A 356 4.26 28.30 30.66
CA THR A 356 4.82 28.53 32.00
C THR A 356 6.25 28.00 32.10
N ASP A 357 7.15 28.77 32.70
CA ASP A 357 8.57 28.43 32.89
C ASP A 357 9.36 28.18 31.59
N VAL A 358 8.85 28.60 30.43
CA VAL A 358 9.61 28.56 29.17
C VAL A 358 10.88 29.42 29.27
N THR A 359 11.97 28.90 28.72
CA THR A 359 13.28 29.58 28.67
C THR A 359 13.72 29.88 27.25
N GLY A 360 14.72 30.75 27.08
CA GLY A 360 15.32 31.05 25.78
C GLY A 360 14.59 32.08 24.91
N MET A 361 13.32 32.38 25.22
CA MET A 361 12.54 33.50 24.67
C MET A 361 11.69 34.12 25.77
N THR A 362 11.52 35.44 25.74
CA THR A 362 10.61 36.17 26.60
C THR A 362 9.17 36.09 26.08
N ALA A 363 8.18 36.33 26.94
CA ALA A 363 6.77 36.37 26.55
C ALA A 363 6.50 37.37 25.41
N ASP A 364 7.14 38.53 25.43
CA ASP A 364 6.99 39.56 24.39
C ASP A 364 7.58 39.13 23.04
N GLU A 365 8.69 38.39 23.04
CA GLU A 365 9.27 37.81 21.82
C GLU A 365 8.35 36.76 21.21
N ILE A 366 7.78 35.88 22.05
CA ILE A 366 6.83 34.85 21.60
C ILE A 366 5.57 35.51 21.02
N ARG A 367 4.98 36.50 21.69
CA ARG A 367 3.79 37.22 21.19
C ARG A 367 4.02 37.93 19.85
N LYS A 368 5.26 38.32 19.55
CA LYS A 368 5.63 38.92 18.25
C LYS A 368 5.87 37.88 17.16
N ALA A 369 6.42 36.72 17.52
CA ALA A 369 6.81 35.69 16.56
C ALA A 369 5.67 34.74 16.18
N ALA A 370 4.75 34.47 17.12
CA ALA A 370 3.71 33.46 17.02
C ALA A 370 2.30 34.04 17.19
N ILE A 371 1.30 33.28 16.77
CA ILE A 371 -0.11 33.55 17.03
C ILE A 371 -0.41 33.07 18.45
N THR A 372 -0.86 33.96 19.31
CA THR A 372 -1.26 33.67 20.70
C THR A 372 -2.61 34.32 20.99
N ASP A 373 -3.33 33.84 21.99
CA ASP A 373 -4.60 34.42 22.40
C ASP A 373 -4.67 34.70 23.91
N ALA A 374 -5.86 35.06 24.41
CA ALA A 374 -6.08 35.35 25.82
C ALA A 374 -6.00 34.09 26.72
N THR A 375 -6.02 32.90 26.13
CA THR A 375 -5.95 31.62 26.86
C THR A 375 -4.54 31.04 26.88
N THR A 376 -3.62 31.54 26.04
CA THR A 376 -2.19 31.22 26.11
C THR A 376 -1.62 31.65 27.46
N LYS A 377 -1.05 30.70 28.20
CA LYS A 377 -0.42 30.93 29.51
C LYS A 377 1.07 31.18 29.32
N PHE A 378 1.64 32.11 30.08
CA PHE A 378 3.05 32.48 30.08
C PHE A 378 3.62 32.35 31.48
#